data_AF-A0A9P4H8H0-F1
#
_entry.id   AF-A0A9P4H8H0-F1
#
_cell.length_a   1.000
_cell.length_b   1.000
_cell.length_c   1.000
_cell.angle_alpha   90.00
_cell.angle_beta   90.00
_cell.angle_gamma   90.00
#
_symmetry.space_group_name_H-M   'P 1'
#
loop_
_entity.id
_entity.type
_entity.pdbx_description
1 polymer ?
#
loop_
_entity_poly.entity_id
_entity_poly.type
_entity_poly.pdbx_seq_one_letter_code
_entity_poly.pdbx_strand_id
1 'polypeptide(L)'
;MTEVSLEDPILDGVRLRTDGTDGSRPDRSRRLSLVHEVGHWLGLLHTFQCGCKDTEIIRGEEVQGDGVDDTPAEDQDAFDEWPRSCKRRTNFCLDGGPDPIHNYMNYKDE
;
A
#
# COMPACT_ATOMS: atom_id res chain seq x y z
N MET A 1 12.59 -5.21 -0.50
CA MET A 1 12.91 -4.09 -1.40
C MET A 1 12.67 -4.59 -2.80
N THR A 2 11.43 -4.43 -3.19
CA THR A 2 10.83 -4.52 -4.52
C THR A 2 10.69 -3.07 -5.00
N GLU A 3 10.81 -2.83 -6.30
CA GLU A 3 10.87 -1.48 -6.88
C GLU A 3 10.02 -1.46 -8.16
N VAL A 4 9.21 -0.40 -8.31
CA VAL A 4 8.46 -0.09 -9.55
C VAL A 4 9.16 1.08 -10.25
N SER A 5 9.45 0.92 -11.55
CA SER A 5 10.04 1.98 -12.38
C SER A 5 8.99 2.54 -13.32
N LEU A 6 8.57 3.79 -13.10
CA LEU A 6 7.52 4.45 -13.89
C LEU A 6 8.08 5.47 -14.91
N GLU A 7 9.39 5.73 -14.88
CA GLU A 7 10.02 6.83 -15.63
C GLU A 7 10.87 6.37 -16.82
N ASP A 8 11.26 5.09 -16.86
CA ASP A 8 12.01 4.49 -17.97
C ASP A 8 11.18 3.40 -18.67
N PRO A 9 10.74 3.61 -19.92
CA PRO A 9 9.94 2.62 -20.65
C PRO A 9 10.65 1.28 -20.87
N ILE A 10 11.98 1.22 -20.70
CA ILE A 10 12.76 -0.04 -20.76
C ILE A 10 12.68 -0.81 -19.44
N LEU A 11 12.47 -0.11 -18.32
CA LEU A 11 12.39 -0.69 -16.98
C LEU A 11 10.96 -0.81 -16.46
N ASP A 12 9.98 -0.36 -17.24
CA ASP A 12 8.55 -0.47 -16.95
C ASP A 12 8.16 -1.93 -16.66
N GLY A 13 7.60 -2.15 -15.47
CA GLY A 13 7.15 -3.45 -15.02
C GLY A 13 7.37 -3.70 -13.54
N VAL A 14 7.09 -4.94 -13.13
CA VAL A 14 7.13 -5.38 -11.74
C VAL A 14 8.30 -6.34 -11.52
N ARG A 15 9.07 -6.11 -10.45
CA ARG A 15 10.13 -7.01 -10.01
C ARG A 15 9.77 -7.66 -8.69
N LEU A 16 9.65 -8.98 -8.72
CA LEU A 16 9.43 -9.78 -7.53
C LEU A 16 10.68 -10.53 -7.13
N ARG A 17 10.85 -10.68 -5.82
CA ARG A 17 11.83 -11.61 -5.30
C ARG A 17 11.36 -13.05 -5.53
N THR A 18 12.25 -13.87 -6.06
CA THR A 18 11.97 -15.27 -6.40
C THR A 18 11.70 -16.15 -5.18
N ASP A 19 12.13 -15.71 -3.99
CA ASP A 19 11.92 -16.39 -2.72
C ASP A 19 10.51 -16.19 -2.13
N GLY A 20 9.61 -15.56 -2.89
CA GLY A 20 8.21 -15.35 -2.53
C GLY A 20 7.17 -15.90 -3.50
N THR A 21 7.57 -16.30 -4.71
CA THR A 21 6.64 -16.64 -5.81
C THR A 21 6.49 -18.14 -6.05
N ASP A 22 7.36 -18.97 -5.49
CA ASP A 22 7.44 -20.42 -5.77
C ASP A 22 6.49 -21.28 -4.92
N GLY A 23 5.75 -20.66 -3.98
CA GLY A 23 4.85 -21.36 -3.07
C GLY A 23 5.54 -22.29 -2.07
N SER A 24 6.88 -22.26 -1.96
CA SER A 24 7.65 -23.08 -1.03
C SER A 24 7.65 -22.53 0.40
N ARG A 25 7.19 -21.28 0.57
CA ARG A 25 7.02 -20.63 1.87
C ARG A 25 5.54 -20.62 2.29
N PRO A 26 5.24 -20.97 3.56
CA PRO A 26 3.87 -21.13 4.05
C PRO A 26 3.14 -19.79 4.26
N ASP A 27 3.76 -18.65 3.97
CA ASP A 27 3.17 -17.34 4.17
C ASP A 27 2.38 -16.91 2.93
N ARG A 28 1.08 -16.67 3.11
CA ARG A 28 0.18 -16.17 2.04
C ARG A 28 0.59 -14.78 1.55
N SER A 29 1.36 -14.08 2.40
CA SER A 29 1.79 -12.71 2.30
C SER A 29 2.55 -12.42 1.00
N ARG A 30 3.49 -13.31 0.62
CA ARG A 30 4.32 -13.10 -0.58
C ARG A 30 3.61 -13.27 -1.92
N ARG A 31 2.41 -13.88 -1.94
CA ARG A 31 1.58 -13.97 -3.15
C ARG A 31 0.81 -12.69 -3.41
N LEU A 32 0.46 -11.99 -2.33
CA LEU A 32 -0.23 -10.70 -2.43
C LEU A 32 0.75 -9.59 -2.80
N SER A 33 2.06 -9.78 -2.58
CA SER A 33 3.07 -8.84 -3.09
C SER A 33 3.02 -8.64 -4.61
N LEU A 34 2.69 -9.67 -5.41
CA LEU A 34 2.50 -9.42 -6.84
C LEU A 34 1.32 -8.47 -7.11
N VAL A 35 0.23 -8.62 -6.36
CA VAL A 35 -0.98 -7.80 -6.53
C VAL A 35 -0.67 -6.34 -6.14
N HIS A 36 0.02 -6.15 -5.03
CA HIS A 36 0.47 -4.84 -4.55
C HIS A 36 1.37 -4.13 -5.56
N GLU A 37 2.42 -4.81 -6.04
CA GLU A 37 3.37 -4.23 -7.00
C GLU A 37 2.72 -3.93 -8.36
N VAL A 38 1.77 -4.77 -8.80
CA VAL A 38 0.95 -4.46 -9.99
C VAL A 38 0.06 -3.23 -9.73
N GLY A 39 -0.45 -3.05 -8.51
CA GLY A 39 -1.15 -1.83 -8.10
C GLY A 39 -0.30 -0.58 -8.32
N HIS A 40 0.95 -0.58 -7.86
CA HIS A 40 1.91 0.50 -8.12
C HIS A 40 2.20 0.72 -9.60
N TRP A 41 2.38 -0.37 -10.37
CA TRP A 41 2.57 -0.27 -11.81
C TRP A 41 1.37 0.40 -12.52
N LEU A 42 0.16 0.18 -12.01
CA LEU A 42 -1.07 0.85 -12.47
C LEU A 42 -1.27 2.26 -11.87
N GLY A 43 -0.35 2.72 -11.02
CA GLY A 43 -0.34 4.07 -10.46
C GLY A 43 -1.04 4.21 -9.10
N LEU A 44 -1.36 3.11 -8.40
CA LEU A 44 -1.89 3.16 -7.05
C LEU A 44 -0.77 3.45 -6.04
N LEU A 45 -1.03 4.36 -5.11
CA LEU A 45 -0.15 4.62 -3.97
C LEU A 45 -0.46 3.68 -2.81
N HIS A 46 0.41 3.66 -1.81
CA HIS A 46 0.10 3.02 -0.53
C HIS A 46 -1.06 3.75 0.16
N THR A 47 -1.89 3.01 0.91
CA THR A 47 -3.03 3.60 1.63
C THR A 47 -2.61 4.61 2.71
N PHE A 48 -1.40 4.46 3.22
CA PHE A 48 -0.78 5.36 4.20
C PHE A 48 0.08 6.46 3.55
N GLN A 49 0.10 6.54 2.21
CA GLN A 49 0.83 7.59 1.50
C GLN A 49 0.14 8.94 1.73
N CYS A 50 0.93 10.00 1.94
CA CYS A 50 0.47 11.37 2.22
C CYS A 50 -0.33 11.54 3.54
N GLY A 51 -0.49 10.48 4.34
CA GLY A 51 -1.05 10.56 5.69
C GLY A 51 -2.46 11.16 5.77
N CYS A 52 -2.85 11.61 6.97
CA CYS A 52 -4.21 12.07 7.25
C CYS A 52 -4.53 13.50 6.81
N LYS A 53 -3.52 14.36 6.66
CA LYS A 53 -3.71 15.82 6.57
C LYS A 53 -2.90 16.47 5.46
N ASP A 54 -1.99 15.73 4.85
CA ASP A 54 -1.14 16.30 3.83
C ASP A 54 -1.84 16.18 2.49
N THR A 55 -1.79 17.28 1.74
CA THR A 55 -2.25 17.35 0.35
C THR A 55 -1.00 17.36 -0.51
N GLU A 56 -0.89 16.40 -1.43
CA GLU A 56 0.20 16.36 -2.39
C GLU A 56 -0.30 16.70 -3.79
N ILE A 57 0.57 17.30 -4.61
CA ILE A 57 0.26 17.55 -6.01
C ILE A 57 0.79 16.37 -6.83
N ILE A 58 -0.11 15.47 -7.22
CA ILE A 58 0.21 14.33 -8.06
C ILE A 58 -0.30 14.62 -9.47
N ARG A 59 0.59 14.59 -10.46
CA ARG A 59 0.26 14.86 -11.87
C ARG A 59 -0.43 16.21 -12.13
N GLY A 60 -0.28 17.17 -11.21
CA GLY A 60 -0.88 18.51 -11.32
C GLY A 60 -2.24 18.69 -10.64
N GLU A 61 -2.72 17.68 -9.93
CA GLU A 61 -3.97 17.72 -9.15
C GLU A 61 -3.65 17.65 -7.66
N GLU A 62 -4.39 18.40 -6.83
CA GLU A 62 -4.29 18.28 -5.38
C GLU A 62 -4.99 17.00 -4.92
N VAL A 63 -4.26 16.16 -4.21
CA VAL A 63 -4.68 14.83 -3.80
C VAL A 63 -4.55 14.70 -2.28
N GLN A 64 -5.56 14.12 -1.64
CA GLN A 64 -5.54 13.75 -0.22
C GLN A 64 -5.36 12.25 -0.08
N GLY A 65 -4.58 11.80 0.91
CA GLY A 65 -4.28 10.38 1.10
C GLY A 65 -3.63 9.74 -0.13
N ASP A 66 -4.05 8.53 -0.48
CA ASP A 66 -3.54 7.78 -1.64
C ASP A 66 -4.12 8.24 -2.99
N GLY A 67 -5.02 9.22 -2.98
CA GLY A 67 -5.72 9.73 -4.16
C GLY A 67 -6.88 8.91 -4.67
N VAL A 68 -7.42 8.06 -3.81
CA VAL A 68 -8.60 7.27 -4.09
C VAL A 68 -9.70 7.65 -3.09
N ASP A 69 -10.78 8.30 -3.57
CA ASP A 69 -11.85 8.88 -2.73
C ASP A 69 -12.52 7.88 -1.77
N ASP A 70 -12.54 6.59 -2.11
CA ASP A 70 -13.13 5.53 -1.28
C ASP A 70 -12.12 4.77 -0.40
N THR A 71 -10.84 5.13 -0.47
CA THR A 71 -9.82 4.70 0.50
C THR A 71 -9.78 5.70 1.65
N PRO A 72 -10.13 5.30 2.90
CA PRO A 72 -9.89 6.14 4.06
C PRO A 72 -8.39 6.43 4.21
N ALA A 73 -8.03 7.70 4.42
CA ALA A 73 -6.65 8.06 4.70
C ALA A 73 -6.12 7.33 5.93
N GLU A 74 -4.84 6.94 5.88
CA GLU A 74 -4.14 6.20 6.92
C GLU A 74 -2.81 6.92 7.20
N ASP A 75 -2.37 7.00 8.46
CA ASP A 75 -1.14 7.74 8.82
C ASP A 75 0.12 6.86 8.76
N GLN A 76 -0.05 5.55 8.95
CA GLN A 76 1.03 4.58 9.13
C GLN A 76 0.61 3.24 8.53
N ASP A 77 1.59 2.41 8.17
CA ASP A 77 1.26 1.04 7.77
C ASP A 77 0.69 0.24 8.97
N ALA A 78 -0.03 -0.84 8.66
CA ALA A 78 -0.60 -1.69 9.71
C ALA A 78 0.44 -2.64 10.35
N PHE A 79 1.72 -2.58 9.97
CA PHE A 79 2.80 -3.35 10.60
C PHE A 79 3.35 -2.65 11.84
N ASP A 80 3.37 -1.32 11.85
CA ASP A 80 3.84 -0.51 12.97
C ASP A 80 2.88 -0.54 14.18
N GLU A 81 1.71 -1.17 14.03
CA GLU A 81 0.81 -1.46 15.15
C GLU A 81 1.21 -2.71 15.94
N TRP A 82 1.85 -2.46 17.09
CA TRP A 82 1.94 -3.46 18.16
C TRP A 82 0.69 -3.42 19.07
N PRO A 83 -0.03 -4.53 19.29
CA PRO A 83 0.29 -5.89 18.86
C PRO A 83 -0.26 -6.18 17.46
N ARG A 84 0.47 -7.01 16.69
CA ARG A 84 0.14 -7.62 15.38
C ARG A 84 -1.19 -8.43 15.33
N SER A 85 -2.06 -8.24 16.31
CA SER A 85 -3.37 -8.82 16.39
C SER A 85 -4.35 -7.90 15.67
N CYS A 86 -5.17 -8.51 14.81
CA CYS A 86 -6.38 -7.97 14.19
C CYS A 86 -7.40 -7.47 15.24
N LYS A 87 -7.04 -6.49 16.05
CA LYS A 87 -7.77 -5.96 17.22
C LYS A 87 -7.41 -4.50 17.51
N ARG A 88 -7.54 -3.66 16.50
CA ARG A 88 -8.13 -2.34 16.72
C ARG A 88 -8.60 -1.83 15.37
N ARG A 89 -9.79 -1.24 15.35
CA ARG A 89 -10.12 -0.23 14.35
C ARG A 89 -9.21 0.92 14.71
N THR A 90 -8.01 0.91 14.17
CA THR A 90 -7.21 2.10 14.15
C THR A 90 -7.87 3.06 13.17
N ASN A 91 -7.89 4.29 13.63
CA ASN A 91 -8.43 5.42 12.92
C ASN A 91 -7.48 6.53 13.34
N PHE A 92 -6.27 6.50 12.78
CA PHE A 92 -5.26 7.51 13.08
C PHE A 92 -5.68 8.87 12.51
N CYS A 93 -6.50 8.85 11.46
CA CYS A 93 -7.11 10.03 10.88
C CYS A 93 -8.47 10.30 11.55
N LEU A 94 -8.53 11.31 12.42
CA LEU A 94 -9.70 11.63 13.26
C LEU A 94 -11.02 11.85 12.48
N ASP A 95 -10.95 12.12 11.18
CA ASP A 95 -12.09 12.34 10.28
C ASP A 95 -12.26 11.26 9.19
N GLY A 96 -11.42 10.21 9.22
CA GLY A 96 -11.45 9.08 8.28
C GLY A 96 -12.39 7.94 8.68
N GLY A 97 -12.78 7.13 7.70
CA GLY A 97 -13.30 5.78 7.93
C GLY A 97 -12.24 4.88 8.60
N PRO A 98 -12.58 3.64 8.99
CA PRO A 98 -11.58 2.73 9.57
C PRO A 98 -10.39 2.52 8.63
N ASP A 99 -9.17 2.45 9.20
CA ASP A 99 -7.95 2.27 8.42
C ASP A 99 -8.07 1.06 7.46
N PRO A 100 -7.70 1.20 6.18
CA PRO A 100 -7.91 0.20 5.14
C PRO A 100 -6.88 -0.96 5.22
N ILE A 101 -6.72 -1.55 6.40
CA ILE A 101 -5.72 -2.58 6.74
C ILE A 101 -5.84 -3.91 5.96
N HIS A 102 -6.87 -4.05 5.12
CA HIS A 102 -7.11 -5.21 4.26
C HIS A 102 -7.01 -4.86 2.76
N ASN A 103 -6.65 -3.61 2.45
CA ASN A 103 -6.37 -3.17 1.11
C ASN A 103 -5.03 -3.77 0.66
N TYR A 104 -4.94 -4.21 -0.59
CA TYR A 104 -3.71 -4.76 -1.15
C TYR A 104 -2.57 -3.75 -1.19
N MET A 105 -2.86 -2.45 -1.15
CA MET A 105 -1.88 -1.36 -1.09
C MET A 105 -1.41 -1.02 0.33
N ASN A 106 -1.86 -1.77 1.34
CA ASN A 106 -1.27 -1.76 2.69
C ASN A 106 -0.27 -2.91 2.80
N TYR A 107 0.73 -2.78 3.66
CA TYR A 107 1.73 -3.84 3.85
C TYR A 107 1.23 -5.03 4.67
N LYS A 108 0.17 -4.91 5.47
CA LYS A 108 -0.26 -5.97 6.40
C LYS A 108 -0.37 -7.38 5.81
N ASP A 109 -0.87 -7.44 4.58
CA ASP A 109 -1.19 -8.69 3.89
C ASP A 109 -0.05 -9.10 2.91
N GLU A 110 1.09 -8.40 2.93
CA GLU A 110 2.37 -8.75 2.28
C GLU A 110 3.40 -9.45 3.17
#